data_AF-A0A7W0QXQ7-F1
#
_entry.id   AF-A0A7W0QXQ7-F1
#
_cell.length_a   1.000
_cell.length_b   1.000
_cell.length_c   1.000
_cell.angle_alpha   90.00
_cell.angle_beta   90.00
_cell.angle_gamma   90.00
#
_symmetry.space_group_name_H-M   'P 1'
#
loop_
_entity.id
_entity.type
_entity.pdbx_description
1 polymer ?
#
loop_
_entity_poly.entity_id
_entity_poly.type
_entity_poly.pdbx_seq_one_letter_code
_entity_poly.pdbx_strand_id
1 'polypeptide(L)'
;MSTLARLGAADLRRVISAFRDALRSHQEGINRLNVYPVPDGDTGTNMALTLESVVAELAGTDGADDDLAATCRAVSHGSLMGARGNSGVILSQVMRGIAGVVGDAGGLDGPTLAAALR
;
A
#
# COMPACT_ATOMS: atom_id res chain seq x y z
N MET A 1 7.58 23.94 3.69
CA MET A 1 6.92 22.65 4.02
C MET A 1 6.91 22.51 5.53
N SER A 2 5.76 22.34 6.16
CA SER A 2 5.73 21.98 7.58
C SER A 2 6.17 20.52 7.71
N THR A 3 7.18 20.25 8.54
CA THR A 3 7.53 18.87 8.89
C THR A 3 6.47 18.33 9.82
N LEU A 4 5.76 17.27 9.41
CA LEU A 4 4.82 16.56 10.27
C LEU A 4 5.62 15.65 11.22
N ALA A 5 5.39 15.78 12.53
CA ALA A 5 5.97 14.87 13.51
C ALA A 5 5.27 13.50 13.52
N ARG A 6 4.02 13.45 13.06
CA ARG A 6 3.16 12.26 13.02
C ARG A 6 2.22 12.29 11.81
N LEU A 7 1.87 11.11 11.32
CA LEU A 7 0.84 10.88 10.30
C LEU A 7 -0.36 10.18 10.95
N GLY A 8 -1.57 10.69 10.67
CA GLY A 8 -2.84 10.09 11.07
C GLY A 8 -3.42 9.17 10.00
N ALA A 9 -4.62 8.63 10.25
CA ALA A 9 -5.34 7.76 9.33
C ALA A 9 -5.59 8.42 7.96
N ALA A 10 -6.06 9.68 7.95
CA ALA A 10 -6.27 10.45 6.72
C ALA A 10 -4.97 10.72 5.93
N ASP A 11 -3.83 10.89 6.62
CA ASP A 11 -2.52 11.01 5.96
C ASP A 11 -2.12 9.67 5.31
N LEU A 12 -2.29 8.57 6.02
CA LEU A 12 -1.98 7.24 5.49
C LEU A 12 -2.84 6.90 4.27
N ARG A 13 -4.15 7.20 4.31
CA ARG A 13 -5.06 7.08 3.16
C ARG A 13 -4.55 7.87 1.96
N ARG A 14 -4.15 9.13 2.17
CA ARG A 14 -3.56 9.97 1.11
C ARG A 14 -2.25 9.39 0.56
N VAL A 15 -1.38 8.84 1.40
CA VAL A 15 -0.14 8.17 0.96
C VAL A 15 -0.46 6.96 0.08
N ILE A 16 -1.44 6.14 0.47
CA ILE A 16 -1.85 4.96 -0.31
C ILE A 16 -2.46 5.36 -1.66
N SER A 17 -3.32 6.38 -1.71
CA SER A 17 -3.86 6.90 -2.96
C SER A 17 -2.76 7.47 -3.86
N ALA A 18 -1.84 8.26 -3.30
CA ALA A 18 -0.70 8.80 -4.04
C ALA A 18 0.22 7.69 -4.58
N PHE A 19 0.44 6.62 -3.80
CA PHE A 19 1.19 5.45 -4.25
C PHE A 19 0.48 4.73 -5.40
N ARG A 20 -0.84 4.53 -5.31
CA ARG A 20 -1.64 3.94 -6.40
C ARG A 20 -1.50 4.77 -7.68
N ASP A 21 -1.66 6.08 -7.60
CA ASP A 21 -1.58 6.98 -8.76
C ASP A 21 -0.16 6.99 -9.36
N ALA A 22 0.87 7.06 -8.52
CA ALA A 22 2.26 6.98 -8.94
C ALA A 22 2.56 5.64 -9.64
N LEU A 23 2.12 4.53 -9.06
CA LEU A 23 2.33 3.21 -9.64
C LEU A 23 1.59 3.07 -10.99
N ARG A 24 0.35 3.55 -11.08
CA ARG A 24 -0.42 3.58 -12.34
C ARG A 24 0.32 4.35 -13.43
N SER A 25 0.87 5.52 -13.10
CA SER A 25 1.62 6.35 -14.06
C SER A 25 2.93 5.69 -14.55
N HIS A 26 3.54 4.82 -13.75
CA HIS A 26 4.77 4.10 -14.08
C HIS A 26 4.54 2.66 -14.52
N GLN A 27 3.28 2.19 -14.59
CA GLN A 27 2.90 0.79 -14.83
C GLN A 27 3.61 0.21 -16.06
N GLU A 28 3.52 0.88 -17.21
CA GLU A 28 4.14 0.43 -18.45
C GLU A 28 5.67 0.44 -18.38
N GLY A 29 6.25 1.38 -17.64
CA GLY A 29 7.68 1.40 -17.38
C GLY A 29 8.12 0.16 -16.61
N ILE A 30 7.39 -0.17 -15.54
CA ILE A 30 7.67 -1.33 -14.69
C ILE A 30 7.44 -2.65 -15.44
N ASN A 31 6.37 -2.76 -16.24
CA ASN A 31 6.13 -3.92 -17.11
C ASN A 31 7.33 -4.23 -18.02
N ARG A 32 8.01 -3.19 -18.52
CA ARG A 32 9.21 -3.35 -19.37
C ARG A 32 10.49 -3.68 -18.62
N LEU A 33 10.55 -3.47 -17.30
CA LEU A 33 11.74 -3.78 -16.50
C LEU A 33 11.87 -5.28 -16.21
N ASN A 34 10.74 -6.00 -16.11
CA ASN A 34 10.77 -7.44 -15.84
C ASN A 34 11.10 -8.24 -17.11
N VAL A 35 12.39 -8.50 -17.33
CA VAL A 35 12.90 -9.16 -18.53
C VAL A 35 13.50 -10.55 -18.26
N TYR A 36 13.36 -11.10 -17.05
CA TYR A 36 14.02 -12.36 -16.65
C TYR A 36 13.07 -13.39 -16.03
N PRO A 37 13.19 -14.71 -16.34
CA PRO A 37 13.93 -15.30 -17.46
C PRO A 37 13.19 -15.16 -18.80
N VAL A 38 11.89 -14.87 -18.74
CA VAL A 38 11.01 -14.59 -19.88
C VAL A 38 10.20 -13.34 -19.52
N PRO A 39 10.12 -12.32 -20.37
CA PRO A 39 9.31 -11.14 -20.10
C PRO A 39 7.82 -11.52 -20.14
N ASP A 40 7.18 -11.54 -18.97
CA ASP A 40 5.73 -11.66 -18.82
C ASP A 40 5.00 -10.32 -19.05
N GLY A 41 5.73 -9.20 -18.92
CA GLY A 41 5.24 -7.87 -19.23
C GLY A 41 4.09 -7.41 -18.33
N ASP A 42 3.92 -8.03 -17.17
CA ASP A 42 2.73 -7.83 -16.32
C ASP A 42 3.04 -7.35 -14.90
N THR A 43 4.31 -7.18 -14.54
CA THR A 43 4.71 -6.83 -13.15
C THR A 43 4.06 -5.54 -12.66
N GLY A 44 4.11 -4.47 -13.45
CA GLY A 44 3.46 -3.20 -13.13
C GLY A 44 1.94 -3.34 -13.09
N THR A 45 1.35 -4.05 -14.04
CA THR A 45 -0.09 -4.32 -14.10
C THR A 45 -0.57 -5.05 -12.83
N ASN A 46 0.14 -6.10 -12.42
CA ASN A 46 -0.14 -6.91 -11.25
C ASN A 46 -0.08 -6.07 -9.95
N MET A 47 0.94 -5.22 -9.80
CA MET A 47 1.06 -4.33 -8.66
C MET A 47 -0.05 -3.25 -8.67
N ALA A 48 -0.39 -2.68 -9.83
CA ALA A 48 -1.41 -1.63 -9.96
C ALA A 48 -2.81 -2.16 -9.59
N LEU A 49 -3.19 -3.32 -10.12
CA LEU A 49 -4.47 -3.98 -9.77
C LEU A 49 -4.55 -4.36 -8.28
N THR A 50 -3.41 -4.72 -7.67
CA THR A 50 -3.33 -4.97 -6.23
C THR A 50 -3.60 -3.69 -5.43
N LEU A 51 -2.98 -2.56 -5.80
CA LEU A 51 -3.24 -1.27 -5.13
C LEU A 51 -4.65 -0.72 -5.38
N GLU A 52 -5.24 -0.98 -6.54
CA GLU A 52 -6.64 -0.63 -6.79
C GLU A 52 -7.57 -1.35 -5.83
N SER A 53 -7.30 -2.62 -5.55
CA SER A 53 -8.06 -3.40 -4.57
C SER A 53 -7.92 -2.83 -3.16
N VAL A 54 -6.72 -2.34 -2.79
CA VAL A 54 -6.49 -1.65 -1.52
C VAL A 54 -7.29 -0.35 -1.42
N VAL A 55 -7.27 0.48 -2.48
CA VAL A 55 -8.01 1.74 -2.49
C VAL A 55 -9.52 1.50 -2.47
N ALA A 56 -10.00 0.45 -3.15
CA ALA A 56 -11.40 0.05 -3.10
C ALA A 56 -11.82 -0.41 -1.69
N GLU A 57 -10.97 -1.19 -1.01
CA GLU A 57 -11.20 -1.62 0.37
C GLU A 57 -11.27 -0.40 1.32
N LEU A 58 -10.36 0.57 1.15
CA LEU A 58 -10.37 1.81 1.92
C LEU A 58 -11.63 2.64 1.68
N ALA A 59 -12.12 2.71 0.45
CA ALA A 59 -13.38 3.39 0.12
C ALA A 59 -14.60 2.69 0.76
N GLY A 60 -14.53 1.37 1.00
CA GLY A 60 -15.57 0.62 1.72
C GLY A 60 -15.65 0.93 3.22
N THR A 61 -14.77 1.77 3.76
CA THR A 61 -14.70 2.11 5.19
C THR A 61 -15.15 3.55 5.50
N ASP A 62 -16.04 4.10 4.68
CA ASP A 62 -16.62 5.43 4.86
C ASP A 62 -17.05 5.70 6.31
N GLY A 63 -16.62 6.85 6.86
CA GLY A 63 -16.89 7.24 8.26
C GLY A 63 -15.85 6.77 9.29
N ALA A 64 -14.85 6.00 8.88
CA ALA A 64 -13.70 5.59 9.71
C ALA A 64 -12.39 6.26 9.28
N ASP A 65 -12.46 7.45 8.66
CA ASP A 65 -11.30 8.14 8.08
C ASP A 65 -10.27 8.60 9.11
N ASP A 66 -10.68 8.74 10.37
CA ASP A 66 -9.81 9.06 11.51
C ASP A 66 -9.37 7.81 12.31
N ASP A 67 -9.84 6.61 11.95
CA ASP A 67 -9.45 5.35 12.60
C ASP A 67 -8.24 4.73 11.88
N LEU A 68 -7.06 4.88 12.50
CA LEU A 68 -5.81 4.35 11.97
C LEU A 68 -5.81 2.81 11.98
N ALA A 69 -6.40 2.18 13.00
CA ALA A 69 -6.45 0.73 13.09
C ALA A 69 -7.37 0.15 12.01
N ALA A 70 -8.53 0.77 11.75
CA ALA A 70 -9.39 0.40 10.63
C ALA A 70 -8.69 0.59 9.29
N THR A 71 -7.99 1.70 9.11
CA THR A 71 -7.20 1.98 7.89
C THR A 71 -6.12 0.91 7.67
N CYS A 72 -5.35 0.54 8.71
CA CYS A 72 -4.33 -0.52 8.63
C CYS A 72 -4.94 -1.90 8.34
N ARG A 73 -6.11 -2.23 8.92
CA ARG A 73 -6.83 -3.47 8.61
C ARG A 73 -7.29 -3.50 7.15
N ALA A 74 -7.86 -2.42 6.64
CA ALA A 74 -8.28 -2.29 5.25
C ALA A 74 -7.09 -2.41 4.28
N VAL A 75 -5.96 -1.73 4.56
CA VAL A 75 -4.73 -1.87 3.79
C VAL A 75 -4.24 -3.33 3.75
N SER A 76 -4.25 -3.99 4.91
CA SER A 76 -3.82 -5.38 5.02
C SER A 76 -4.75 -6.35 4.28
N HIS A 77 -6.06 -6.17 4.43
CA HIS A 77 -7.07 -7.02 3.84
C HIS A 77 -7.14 -6.83 2.32
N GLY A 78 -7.30 -5.59 1.86
CA GLY A 78 -7.40 -5.25 0.44
C GLY A 78 -6.16 -5.66 -0.36
N SER A 79 -4.96 -5.54 0.24
CA SER A 79 -3.73 -5.98 -0.44
C SER A 79 -3.63 -7.50 -0.56
N LEU A 80 -4.05 -8.24 0.48
CA LEU A 80 -4.02 -9.70 0.48
C LEU A 80 -5.08 -10.28 -0.47
N MET A 81 -6.32 -9.83 -0.36
CA MET A 81 -7.44 -10.32 -1.17
C MET A 81 -7.35 -9.86 -2.63
N GLY A 82 -6.73 -8.70 -2.86
CA GLY A 82 -6.54 -8.11 -4.18
C GLY A 82 -5.26 -8.51 -4.89
N ALA A 83 -4.37 -9.26 -4.26
CA ALA A 83 -3.06 -9.60 -4.80
C ALA A 83 -3.16 -10.30 -6.17
N ARG A 84 -2.44 -9.77 -7.17
CA ARG A 84 -2.36 -10.33 -8.52
C ARG A 84 -0.93 -10.75 -8.88
N GLY A 85 -0.77 -11.98 -9.36
CA GLY A 85 0.53 -12.53 -9.72
C GLY A 85 1.54 -12.51 -8.57
N ASN A 86 2.81 -12.78 -8.89
CA ASN A 86 3.87 -12.83 -7.89
C ASN A 86 4.15 -11.44 -7.30
N SER A 87 4.21 -10.41 -8.15
CA SER A 87 4.53 -9.04 -7.74
C SER A 87 3.46 -8.44 -6.83
N GLY A 88 2.18 -8.73 -7.09
CA GLY A 88 1.09 -8.34 -6.19
C GLY A 88 1.12 -9.10 -4.87
N VAL A 89 1.44 -10.40 -4.87
CA VAL A 89 1.60 -11.18 -3.63
C VAL A 89 2.74 -10.62 -2.79
N ILE A 90 3.90 -10.32 -3.36
CA ILE A 90 5.03 -9.72 -2.65
C ILE A 90 4.65 -8.35 -2.08
N LEU A 91 4.04 -7.48 -2.91
CA LEU A 91 3.58 -6.17 -2.48
C LEU A 91 2.59 -6.28 -1.30
N SER A 92 1.69 -7.26 -1.34
CA SER A 92 0.76 -7.51 -0.24
C SER A 92 1.46 -7.87 1.08
N GLN A 93 2.56 -8.64 1.03
CA GLN A 93 3.32 -8.97 2.24
C GLN A 93 3.93 -7.72 2.85
N VAL A 94 4.54 -6.88 2.01
CA VAL A 94 5.15 -5.60 2.44
C VAL A 94 4.11 -4.70 3.08
N MET A 95 2.96 -4.51 2.42
CA MET A 95 1.89 -3.67 2.92
C MET A 95 1.30 -4.20 4.24
N ARG A 96 1.13 -5.53 4.37
CA ARG A 96 0.69 -6.14 5.63
C ARG A 96 1.69 -5.99 6.76
N GLY A 97 2.99 -6.17 6.48
CA GLY A 97 4.04 -5.98 7.48
C GLY A 97 4.03 -4.55 8.03
N ILE A 98 4.00 -3.56 7.13
CA ILE A 98 3.94 -2.15 7.51
C ILE A 98 2.65 -1.86 8.28
N ALA A 99 1.49 -2.25 7.74
CA ALA A 99 0.19 -1.94 8.34
C ALA A 99 0.01 -2.63 9.71
N GLY A 100 0.56 -3.81 9.92
CA GLY A 100 0.56 -4.48 11.21
C GLY A 100 1.30 -3.66 12.27
N VAL A 101 2.56 -3.29 12.00
CA VAL A 101 3.36 -2.49 12.94
C VAL A 101 2.72 -1.13 13.24
N VAL A 102 2.22 -0.44 12.20
CA VAL A 102 1.56 0.87 12.37
C VAL A 102 0.25 0.75 13.15
N GLY A 103 -0.55 -0.29 12.88
CA GLY A 103 -1.80 -0.56 13.57
C GLY A 103 -1.58 -0.83 15.06
N ASP A 104 -0.58 -1.64 15.40
CA ASP A 104 -0.24 -1.98 16.79
C ASP A 104 0.31 -0.77 17.57
N ALA A 105 1.04 0.14 16.89
CA ALA A 105 1.60 1.33 17.50
C ALA A 105 0.57 2.44 17.77
N GLY A 106 -0.58 2.44 17.08
CA GLY A 106 -1.62 3.47 17.22
C GLY A 106 -1.22 4.86 16.71
N GLY A 107 -0.11 4.97 15.97
CA GLY A 107 0.37 6.21 15.37
C GLY A 107 1.61 6.00 14.51
N LEU A 108 1.78 6.83 13.47
CA LEU A 108 2.91 6.74 12.54
C LEU A 108 3.85 7.95 12.71
N ASP A 109 4.92 7.75 13.47
CA ASP A 109 6.08 8.64 13.55
C ASP A 109 7.34 7.98 12.94
N GLY A 110 8.46 8.71 12.94
CA GLY A 110 9.73 8.23 12.39
C GLY A 110 10.19 6.88 12.96
N PRO A 111 10.24 6.70 14.29
CA PRO A 111 10.55 5.42 14.91
C PRO A 111 9.61 4.27 14.50
N THR A 112 8.29 4.50 14.50
CA THR A 112 7.33 3.49 14.05
C THR A 112 7.54 3.12 12.58
N LEU A 113 7.75 4.11 11.70
CA LEU A 113 8.04 3.85 10.29
C LEU A 113 9.33 3.03 10.12
N ALA A 114 10.38 3.37 10.87
CA ALA A 114 11.64 2.62 10.83
C ALA A 114 11.46 1.17 11.30
N ALA A 115 10.60 0.92 12.30
CA ALA A 115 10.26 -0.43 12.74
C ALA A 115 9.42 -1.19 11.69
N ALA A 116 8.50 -0.50 11.01
CA ALA A 116 7.61 -1.06 9.99
C ALA A 116 8.32 -1.51 8.70
N LEU A 117 9.56 -1.03 8.46
CA LEU A 117 10.36 -1.33 7.27
C LEU A 117 11.46 -2.40 7.49
N ARG A 118 11.51 -3.04 8.67
CA ARG A 118 12.44 -4.14 8.96
C ARG A 118 11.85 -5.49 8.56
#